data_AF-A0A1S4CLG4-F1
#
_entry.id   AF-A0A1S4CLG4-F1
#
_cell.length_a   1.000
_cell.length_b   1.000
_cell.length_c   1.000
_cell.angle_alpha   90.00
_cell.angle_beta   90.00
_cell.angle_gamma   90.00
#
_symmetry.space_group_name_H-M   'P 1'
#
loop_
_entity.id
_entity.type
_entity.pdbx_description
1 polymer ?
#
loop_
_entity_poly.entity_id
_entity_poly.type
_entity_poly.pdbx_seq_one_letter_code
_entity_poly.pdbx_strand_id
1 'polypeptide(L)'
;MLADKNAPNEKAWRQIEKMCLSTNASAIPVVPDSEGTEINPFSVDALAIFIFRVLHRANHPGNLDKSSPNAGCVLLMFYHLYEGKNRQEFESELIERFGSLVRMPLLKPERSPLPDSVRSIIEDGINLYKLHKKSKIGVY
;
A
#
# COMPACT_ATOMS: atom_id res chain seq x y z
N MET A 1 24.10 -3.54 3.27
CA MET A 1 23.26 -2.36 2.95
C MET A 1 21.86 -2.85 2.67
N LEU A 2 20.83 -2.24 3.27
CA LEU A 2 19.43 -2.61 3.07
C LEU A 2 18.76 -1.57 2.16
N ALA A 3 18.06 -2.02 1.12
CA ALA A 3 17.24 -1.16 0.29
C ALA A 3 15.78 -1.28 0.75
N ASP A 4 15.21 -0.19 1.24
CA ASP A 4 13.80 -0.10 1.63
C ASP A 4 13.01 0.61 0.54
N LYS A 5 12.07 -0.11 -0.10
CA LYS A 5 11.29 0.42 -1.21
C LYS A 5 9.91 -0.21 -1.30
N ASN A 6 8.91 0.64 -1.54
CA ASN A 6 7.58 0.18 -1.94
C ASN A 6 7.64 -0.49 -3.32
N ALA A 7 7.04 -1.68 -3.43
CA ALA A 7 6.95 -2.43 -4.67
C ALA A 7 5.49 -2.82 -4.94
N PRO A 8 4.69 -1.93 -5.55
CA PRO A 8 3.25 -2.08 -5.56
C PRO A 8 2.69 -2.98 -6.66
N ASN A 9 3.50 -3.26 -7.68
CA ASN A 9 3.04 -3.98 -8.87
C ASN A 9 4.16 -4.77 -9.53
N GLU A 10 3.78 -5.60 -10.50
CA GLU A 10 4.68 -6.49 -11.23
C GLU A 10 5.87 -5.77 -11.87
N LYS A 11 5.69 -4.55 -12.38
CA LYS A 11 6.79 -3.78 -12.96
C LYS A 11 7.89 -3.52 -11.93
N ALA A 12 7.53 -3.19 -10.69
CA ALA A 12 8.49 -3.01 -9.61
C ALA A 12 9.15 -4.34 -9.23
N TRP A 13 8.39 -5.43 -9.16
CA TRP A 13 8.91 -6.75 -8.83
C TRP A 13 9.94 -7.25 -9.84
N ARG A 14 9.65 -7.13 -11.15
CA ARG A 14 10.60 -7.51 -12.21
C ARG A 14 11.92 -6.74 -12.14
N GLN A 15 11.89 -5.48 -11.71
CA GLN A 15 13.12 -4.69 -11.50
C GLN A 15 13.93 -5.21 -10.32
N ILE A 16 13.26 -5.57 -9.22
CA ILE A 16 13.88 -6.16 -8.03
C ILE A 16 14.46 -7.54 -8.36
N GLU A 17 13.72 -8.38 -9.06
CA GLU A 17 14.17 -9.70 -9.54
C GLU A 17 15.43 -9.55 -10.40
N LYS A 18 15.41 -8.64 -11.39
CA LYS A 18 16.58 -8.36 -12.23
C LYS A 18 17.79 -7.92 -11.40
N MET A 19 17.58 -7.07 -10.39
CA MET A 19 18.65 -6.64 -9.50
C MET A 19 19.22 -7.81 -8.70
N CYS A 20 18.37 -8.68 -8.14
CA CYS A 20 18.80 -9.87 -7.39
C CYS A 20 19.44 -10.93 -8.29
N LEU A 21 19.14 -10.96 -9.59
CA LEU A 21 19.82 -11.84 -10.55
C LEU A 21 21.18 -11.28 -10.98
N SER A 22 21.30 -9.96 -11.13
CA SER A 22 22.53 -9.30 -11.56
C SER A 22 23.50 -9.01 -10.42
N THR A 23 23.07 -9.20 -9.18
CA THR A 23 23.84 -8.98 -7.96
C THR A 23 23.69 -10.20 -7.05
N ASN A 24 24.62 -10.49 -6.16
CA ASN A 24 24.42 -11.53 -5.13
C ASN A 24 23.49 -11.05 -3.99
N ALA A 25 22.50 -10.20 -4.29
CA ALA A 25 21.52 -9.72 -3.33
C ALA A 25 20.29 -10.64 -3.29
N SER A 26 19.53 -10.56 -2.21
CA SER A 26 18.24 -11.24 -2.08
C SER A 26 17.17 -10.22 -1.74
N ALA A 27 15.95 -10.47 -2.20
CA ALA A 27 14.77 -9.69 -1.86
C ALA A 27 13.85 -10.52 -0.97
N ILE A 28 13.37 -9.91 0.11
CA ILE A 28 12.40 -10.51 1.02
C ILE A 28 11.19 -9.59 1.06
N PRO A 29 10.05 -9.98 0.48
CA PRO A 29 8.81 -9.24 0.60
C PRO A 29 8.38 -9.13 2.06
N VAL A 30 8.18 -7.91 2.53
CA VAL A 30 7.61 -7.62 3.85
C VAL A 30 6.25 -6.97 3.62
N VAL A 31 5.19 -7.66 4.01
CA VAL A 31 3.81 -7.18 3.82
C VAL A 31 3.16 -6.92 5.17
N PRO A 32 2.44 -5.81 5.36
CA PRO A 32 1.65 -5.62 6.57
C PRO A 32 0.54 -6.66 6.64
N ASP A 33 0.29 -7.18 7.83
CA ASP A 33 -0.78 -8.11 8.07
C ASP A 33 -2.14 -7.41 7.91
N SER A 34 -2.97 -7.90 7.00
CA SER A 34 -4.22 -7.28 6.58
C SER A 34 -5.04 -8.26 5.74
N GLU A 35 -6.35 -8.31 6.00
CA GLU A 35 -7.34 -9.08 5.24
C GLU A 35 -7.36 -8.73 3.74
N GLY A 36 -7.22 -7.44 3.41
CA GLY A 36 -7.38 -6.98 2.03
C GLY A 36 -8.83 -6.66 1.67
N THR A 37 -9.10 -6.62 0.37
CA THR A 37 -10.43 -6.53 -0.27
C THR A 37 -10.40 -7.39 -1.53
N GLU A 38 -11.55 -7.53 -2.22
CA GLU A 38 -11.63 -8.26 -3.50
C GLU A 38 -10.69 -7.74 -4.60
N ILE A 39 -10.28 -6.47 -4.53
CA ILE A 39 -9.48 -5.82 -5.59
C ILE A 39 -8.20 -5.15 -5.07
N ASN A 40 -7.88 -5.30 -3.78
CA ASN A 40 -6.69 -4.70 -3.20
C ASN A 40 -6.13 -5.62 -2.09
N PRO A 41 -4.82 -5.86 -2.02
CA PRO A 41 -4.23 -6.69 -0.97
C PRO A 41 -4.27 -6.04 0.43
N PHE A 42 -4.67 -4.77 0.54
CA PHE A 42 -4.80 -4.07 1.82
C PHE A 42 -6.24 -3.64 2.07
N SER A 43 -6.64 -3.71 3.34
CA SER A 43 -7.96 -3.30 3.79
C SER A 43 -8.05 -1.78 3.96
N VAL A 44 -9.27 -1.25 4.00
CA VAL A 44 -9.53 0.15 4.38
C VAL A 44 -9.00 0.45 5.79
N ASP A 45 -9.05 -0.53 6.69
CA ASP A 45 -8.51 -0.40 8.05
C ASP A 45 -6.99 -0.21 8.05
N ALA A 46 -6.26 -0.97 7.21
CA ALA A 46 -4.82 -0.78 7.05
C ALA A 46 -4.49 0.62 6.50
N LEU A 47 -5.24 1.09 5.50
CA LEU A 47 -5.09 2.43 4.94
C LEU A 47 -5.32 3.52 5.99
N ALA A 48 -6.36 3.39 6.82
CA ALA A 48 -6.63 4.34 7.90
C ALA A 48 -5.47 4.45 8.90
N ILE A 49 -4.86 3.32 9.27
CA ILE A 49 -3.68 3.31 10.14
C ILE A 49 -2.50 3.99 9.47
N PHE A 50 -2.27 3.79 8.18
CA PHE A 50 -1.18 4.47 7.47
C PHE A 50 -1.40 5.98 7.39
N ILE A 51 -2.62 6.43 7.10
CA ILE A 51 -2.98 7.85 7.13
C ILE A 51 -2.75 8.40 8.54
N PHE A 52 -3.26 7.74 9.58
CA PHE A 52 -3.07 8.15 10.97
C PHE A 52 -1.59 8.28 11.34
N ARG A 53 -0.77 7.27 11.04
CA ARG A 53 0.68 7.27 11.31
C ARG A 53 1.41 8.41 10.58
N VAL A 54 1.00 8.73 9.35
CA VAL A 54 1.58 9.85 8.59
C VAL A 54 1.18 11.19 9.20
N LEU A 55 -0.08 11.36 9.59
CA LEU A 55 -0.56 12.58 10.23
C LEU A 55 0.01 12.80 11.64
N HIS A 56 0.57 11.76 12.27
CA HIS A 56 1.16 11.84 13.60
C HIS A 56 2.69 11.90 13.62
N ARG A 57 3.36 11.61 12.50
CA ARG A 57 4.82 11.70 12.40
C ARG A 57 5.28 13.10 11.99
N ALA A 58 6.57 13.38 12.16
CA ALA A 58 7.22 14.62 11.76
C ALA A 58 8.63 14.32 11.22
N ASN A 59 9.15 15.21 10.36
CA ASN A 59 10.50 15.15 9.80
C ASN A 59 10.75 13.89 8.97
N HIS A 60 9.75 13.43 8.22
CA HIS A 60 9.92 12.24 7.37
C HIS A 60 10.78 12.57 6.14
N PRO A 61 11.82 11.78 5.83
CA PRO A 61 12.57 11.92 4.58
C PRO A 61 11.63 11.82 3.36
N GLY A 62 11.46 12.91 2.62
CA GLY A 62 10.48 13.01 1.52
C GLY A 62 9.19 13.74 1.87
N ASN A 63 9.12 14.39 3.04
CA ASN A 63 8.07 15.34 3.44
C ASN A 63 6.65 14.77 3.31
N LEU A 64 6.47 13.50 3.68
CA LEU A 64 5.15 12.87 3.86
C LEU A 64 4.90 12.66 5.35
N ASP A 65 4.43 13.69 6.03
CA ASP A 65 4.19 13.74 7.46
C ASP A 65 3.06 14.72 7.79
N LYS A 66 2.89 15.09 9.07
CA LYS A 66 1.83 16.00 9.53
C LYS A 66 1.85 17.39 8.88
N SER A 67 3.00 17.83 8.36
CA SER A 67 3.15 19.13 7.70
C SER A 67 2.81 19.08 6.21
N SER A 68 2.61 17.88 5.65
CA SER A 68 2.36 17.71 4.22
C SER A 68 0.99 18.23 3.83
N PRO A 69 0.90 19.12 2.84
CA PRO A 69 -0.38 19.45 2.24
C PRO A 69 -0.96 18.18 1.60
N ASN A 70 -2.22 17.89 1.89
CA ASN A 70 -2.95 16.76 1.30
C ASN A 70 -2.30 15.38 1.52
N ALA A 71 -1.71 15.13 2.70
CA ALA A 71 -1.13 13.83 3.06
C ALA A 71 -2.09 12.66 2.74
N GLY A 72 -3.37 12.81 3.08
CA GLY A 72 -4.42 11.83 2.77
C GLY A 72 -4.51 11.49 1.27
N CYS A 73 -4.50 12.49 0.39
CA CYS A 73 -4.53 12.28 -1.06
C CYS A 73 -3.32 11.49 -1.56
N VAL A 74 -2.12 11.78 -1.04
CA VAL A 74 -0.90 11.05 -1.39
C VAL A 74 -1.00 9.58 -0.96
N LEU A 75 -1.55 9.30 0.22
CA LEU A 75 -1.75 7.93 0.71
C LEU A 75 -2.79 7.18 -0.13
N LEU A 76 -3.87 7.85 -0.55
CA LEU A 76 -4.85 7.29 -1.49
C LEU A 76 -4.22 6.95 -2.84
N MET A 77 -3.29 7.78 -3.34
CA MET A 77 -2.54 7.46 -4.55
C MET A 77 -1.70 6.19 -4.39
N PHE A 78 -0.97 6.05 -3.29
CA PHE A 78 -0.17 4.85 -3.02
C PHE A 78 -1.06 3.60 -2.89
N TYR A 79 -2.18 3.69 -2.19
CA TYR A 79 -3.14 2.58 -2.04
C TYR A 79 -3.64 2.09 -3.41
N HIS A 80 -3.91 3.00 -4.34
CA HIS A 80 -4.33 2.65 -5.70
C HIS A 80 -3.25 1.98 -6.54
N LEU A 81 -1.96 2.12 -6.22
CA LEU A 81 -0.90 1.42 -6.97
C LEU A 81 -0.95 -0.10 -6.79
N TYR A 82 -1.61 -0.57 -5.72
CA TYR A 82 -1.81 -1.99 -5.40
C TYR A 82 -3.16 -2.55 -5.89
N GLU A 83 -4.00 -1.73 -6.55
CA GLU A 83 -5.29 -2.18 -7.07
C GLU A 83 -5.11 -3.22 -8.19
N GLY A 84 -5.99 -4.24 -8.21
CA GLY A 84 -6.06 -5.26 -9.25
C GLY A 84 -5.73 -6.69 -8.79
N LYS A 85 -5.41 -6.90 -7.51
CA LYS A 85 -5.25 -8.22 -6.90
C LYS A 85 -5.87 -8.26 -5.52
N ASN A 86 -6.49 -9.37 -5.16
CA ASN A 86 -6.85 -9.62 -3.78
C ASN A 86 -5.61 -10.02 -2.94
N ARG A 87 -5.79 -10.18 -1.63
CA ARG A 87 -4.69 -10.51 -0.71
C ARG A 87 -3.99 -11.83 -1.07
N GLN A 88 -4.75 -12.86 -1.38
CA GLN A 88 -4.23 -14.20 -1.65
C GLN A 88 -3.39 -14.21 -2.93
N GLU A 89 -3.89 -13.61 -4.01
CA GLU A 89 -3.18 -13.51 -5.29
C GLU A 89 -1.86 -12.76 -5.13
N PHE A 90 -1.92 -11.64 -4.41
CA PHE A 90 -0.76 -10.78 -4.16
C PHE A 90 0.35 -11.51 -3.39
N GLU A 91 0.00 -12.19 -2.29
CA GLU A 91 0.98 -12.95 -1.51
C GLU A 91 1.51 -14.16 -2.28
N SER A 92 0.65 -14.87 -3.01
CA SER A 92 1.05 -16.05 -3.79
C SER A 92 2.09 -15.69 -4.84
N GLU A 93 1.88 -14.59 -5.58
CA GLU A 93 2.82 -14.13 -6.61
C GLU A 93 4.15 -13.67 -5.98
N LEU A 94 4.12 -13.00 -4.82
CA LEU A 94 5.34 -12.63 -4.11
C LEU A 94 6.14 -13.85 -3.65
N ILE A 95 5.47 -14.88 -3.13
CA ILE A 95 6.11 -16.12 -2.70
C ILE A 95 6.69 -16.87 -3.91
N GLU A 96 5.95 -16.95 -5.02
CA GLU A 96 6.43 -17.58 -6.26
C GLU A 96 7.72 -16.91 -6.78
N ARG A 97 7.77 -15.58 -6.76
CA ARG A 97 8.91 -14.81 -7.27
C ARG A 97 10.12 -14.79 -6.33
N PHE A 98 9.89 -14.66 -5.02
CA PHE A 98 10.95 -14.39 -4.05
C PHE A 98 11.19 -15.53 -3.05
N GLY A 99 10.45 -16.64 -3.15
CA GLY A 99 10.60 -17.86 -2.36
C GLY A 99 10.13 -17.76 -0.90
N SER A 100 9.92 -16.55 -0.38
CA SER A 100 9.45 -16.31 0.98
C SER A 100 8.68 -15.00 1.09
N LEU A 101 7.95 -14.82 2.19
CA LEU A 101 7.23 -13.60 2.51
C LEU A 101 7.15 -13.45 4.02
N VAL A 102 7.39 -12.24 4.52
CA VAL A 102 7.28 -11.89 5.94
C VAL A 102 6.01 -11.07 6.13
N ARG A 103 5.12 -11.54 7.01
CA ARG A 103 3.98 -10.76 7.48
C ARG A 103 4.38 -9.92 8.69
N MET A 104 4.32 -8.61 8.56
CA MET A 104 4.58 -7.67 9.64
C MET A 104 3.27 -7.38 10.37
N PRO A 105 3.17 -7.59 11.69
CA PRO A 105 1.99 -7.23 12.46
C PRO A 105 1.62 -5.75 12.27
N LEU A 106 0.39 -5.49 11.85
CA LEU A 106 -0.12 -4.13 11.68
C LEU A 106 -1.22 -3.81 12.70
N LEU A 107 -2.19 -4.71 12.81
CA LEU A 107 -3.40 -4.58 13.60
C LEU A 107 -3.55 -5.82 14.49
N LYS A 108 -4.11 -5.65 15.69
CA LYS A 108 -4.48 -6.78 16.54
C LYS A 108 -5.70 -7.48 15.91
N PRO A 109 -5.74 -8.83 15.87
CA PRO A 109 -6.89 -9.56 15.31
C PRO A 109 -8.21 -9.25 16.01
N GLU A 110 -8.19 -9.03 17.34
CA GLU A 110 -9.39 -8.87 18.17
C GLU A 110 -9.88 -7.42 18.27
N ARG A 111 -9.37 -6.52 17.43
CA ARG A 111 -9.77 -5.11 17.48
C ARG A 111 -11.21 -4.93 16.97
N SER A 112 -11.87 -3.90 17.47
CA SER A 112 -13.09 -3.41 16.84
C SER A 112 -12.80 -2.91 15.41
N PRO A 113 -13.76 -3.04 14.49
CA PRO A 113 -13.68 -2.41 13.17
C PRO A 113 -13.49 -0.89 13.30
N LEU A 114 -13.04 -0.23 12.22
CA LEU A 114 -13.07 1.23 12.18
C LEU A 114 -14.49 1.75 12.45
N PRO A 115 -14.63 2.88 13.18
CA PRO A 115 -15.91 3.57 13.28
C PRO A 115 -16.46 3.88 11.88
N ASP A 116 -17.77 3.68 11.69
CA ASP A 116 -18.41 3.80 10.37
C ASP A 116 -18.19 5.19 9.74
N SER A 117 -18.19 6.25 10.55
CA SER A 117 -17.90 7.60 10.09
C SER A 117 -16.49 7.75 9.49
N VAL A 118 -15.49 7.12 10.11
CA VAL A 118 -14.11 7.14 9.62
C VAL A 118 -14.00 6.31 8.35
N ARG A 119 -14.61 5.12 8.33
CA ARG A 119 -14.63 4.25 7.15
C ARG A 119 -15.25 4.96 5.95
N SER A 120 -16.43 5.55 6.13
CA SER A 120 -17.16 6.28 5.08
C SER A 120 -16.34 7.42 4.50
N ILE A 121 -15.66 8.22 5.33
CA ILE A 121 -14.79 9.30 4.85
C ILE A 121 -13.65 8.78 3.96
N ILE A 122 -13.04 7.65 4.34
CA ILE A 122 -11.93 7.06 3.58
C ILE A 122 -12.46 6.48 2.26
N GLU A 123 -13.61 5.80 2.29
CA GLU A 123 -14.27 5.27 1.10
C GLU A 123 -14.67 6.37 0.12
N ASP A 124 -15.22 7.48 0.62
CA ASP A 124 -15.52 8.67 -0.18
C ASP A 124 -14.25 9.24 -0.82
N GLY A 125 -13.15 9.32 -0.07
CA GLY A 125 -11.84 9.72 -0.58
C GLY A 125 -11.35 8.80 -1.72
N ILE A 126 -11.49 7.49 -1.56
CA ILE A 126 -11.17 6.50 -2.61
C ILE A 126 -12.03 6.75 -3.85
N ASN A 127 -13.34 6.92 -3.68
CA ASN A 127 -14.28 7.14 -4.78
C ASN A 127 -14.00 8.45 -5.53
N LEU A 128 -13.76 9.54 -4.81
CA LEU A 128 -13.39 10.84 -5.39
C LEU A 128 -12.08 10.75 -6.16
N TYR A 129 -11.08 10.04 -5.65
CA TYR A 129 -9.82 9.81 -6.37
C TYR A 129 -10.06 9.04 -7.68
N LYS A 130 -10.88 7.98 -7.65
CA LYS A 130 -11.23 7.21 -8.85
C LYS A 130 -11.93 8.08 -9.90
N LEU A 131 -12.86 8.95 -9.48
CA LEU A 131 -13.53 9.89 -10.36
C LEU A 131 -12.54 10.88 -10.98
N HIS A 132 -11.63 11.46 -10.18
CA HIS A 132 -10.58 12.36 -10.66
C HIS A 132 -9.63 11.70 -11.65
N LYS A 133 -9.26 10.43 -11.42
CA LYS A 133 -8.45 9.67 -12.37
C LYS A 133 -9.19 9.45 -13.69
N LYS A 134 -10.49 9.11 -13.64
CA LYS A 134 -11.33 8.93 -14.84
C LYS A 134 -11.52 10.23 -15.62
N SER A 135 -11.76 11.35 -14.95
CA SER A 135 -11.95 12.65 -15.61
C SER A 135 -10.69 13.15 -16.32
N LYS A 136 -9.50 12.82 -15.79
CA LYS A 136 -8.22 13.09 -16.49
C LYS A 136 -7.95 12.20 -17.71
N ILE A 137 -8.61 11.04 -17.82
CA ILE A 137 -8.51 10.15 -18.98
C ILE A 137 -9.47 10.60 -20.11
N GLY A 138 -10.49 11.41 -19.80
CA GLY A 138 -11.42 11.96 -20.80
C GLY A 138 -10.94 13.21 -21.56
N VAL A 139 -9.66 13.56 -21.48
CA VAL A 139 -9.08 14.78 -22.10
C VAL A 139 -7.93 14.43 -23.08
N TYR A 140 -7.82 13.17 -23.52
CA TYR A 140 -6.92 12.75 -24.61
C TYR A 140 -7.65 11.84 -25.58
#